data_AF-A0A1F3XF02-F1
#
_entry.id   AF-A0A1F3XF02-F1
#
_cell.length_a   1.000
_cell.length_b   1.000
_cell.length_c   1.000
_cell.angle_alpha   90.00
_cell.angle_beta   90.00
_cell.angle_gamma   90.00
#
_symmetry.space_group_name_H-M   'P 1'
#
loop_
_entity.id
_entity.type
_entity.pdbx_description
1 polymer ?
#
loop_
_entity_poly.entity_id
_entity_poly.type
_entity_poly.pdbx_seq_one_letter_code
_entity_poly.pdbx_strand_id
1 'polypeptide(L)'
;MKYRAIPALEAVKKVMPKTNRENDRMRFAAKRKSRVGVQVFLNQKSVSYFLGACGFFSVLGLSSCLTTSIEKPSTATPSPTPSPTYSVPSGAKAAKIIFKNTSGGSFNSPAAGGTAPAPASGLQAVRVFDADGTQHTTWPEWLTSVEIGITGTAANSSDANCARFADATDPTTTCDFDDDAATPEVSCGAAQYLFRVSDYDCAQTASATEGTGGPSDTVYIRASFNRDTSKLGESENILAVLEYASSALNSAPANPTTCFSGGEFNPTTPGCADSVWYAFLKHNAYEISNRFLMITPPAFAYVSATDNRGGGGVSTKQIVLPLARDSTLSVFQMSRIKGLASGNFGSKCGTNSALCVGTVFYSLTFYRI
;
A
#
# COMPACT_ATOMS: atom_id res chain seq x y z
N MET A 1 58.29 -12.93 29.58
CA MET A 1 58.68 -14.34 29.80
C MET A 1 57.71 -15.00 30.78
N LYS A 2 57.37 -16.26 30.50
CA LYS A 2 56.57 -17.23 31.30
C LYS A 2 55.04 -17.20 31.15
N TYR A 3 54.62 -17.98 30.16
CA TYR A 3 53.41 -18.81 30.13
C TYR A 3 53.23 -19.66 31.40
N ARG A 4 51.97 -19.96 31.75
CA ARG A 4 51.54 -21.29 32.20
C ARG A 4 50.07 -21.54 31.87
N ALA A 5 49.81 -22.76 31.41
CA ALA A 5 48.54 -23.31 30.94
C ALA A 5 47.94 -24.30 31.97
N ILE A 6 46.59 -24.38 32.02
CA ILE A 6 45.64 -25.55 31.90
C ILE A 6 46.05 -26.88 32.60
N PRO A 7 45.18 -27.67 33.31
CA PRO A 7 43.89 -28.30 32.85
C PRO A 7 42.81 -28.45 33.97
N ALA A 8 41.62 -29.07 33.88
CA ALA A 8 40.90 -30.06 33.04
C ALA A 8 39.36 -29.83 33.23
N LEU A 9 38.40 -30.07 32.33
CA LEU A 9 37.91 -31.29 31.64
C LEU A 9 37.15 -32.31 32.54
N GLU A 10 35.80 -32.33 32.44
CA GLU A 10 34.86 -33.49 32.40
C GLU A 10 33.41 -32.97 32.62
N ALA A 11 32.54 -32.91 31.60
CA ALA A 11 31.70 -33.98 31.02
C ALA A 11 30.51 -34.40 31.90
N VAL A 12 29.28 -34.37 31.35
CA VAL A 12 28.33 -35.52 31.25
C VAL A 12 26.85 -35.10 31.02
N LYS A 13 26.30 -35.64 29.90
CA LYS A 13 24.90 -36.04 29.58
C LYS A 13 23.78 -34.98 29.45
N LYS A 14 23.15 -34.78 28.28
CA LYS A 14 22.30 -35.69 27.45
C LYS A 14 20.85 -35.73 27.95
N VAL A 15 19.92 -35.02 27.29
CA VAL A 15 18.59 -35.52 26.85
C VAL A 15 18.10 -34.67 25.66
N MET A 16 18.07 -35.27 24.46
CA MET A 16 17.06 -34.98 23.43
C MET A 16 15.93 -36.00 23.59
N PRO A 17 14.71 -35.68 23.17
CA PRO A 17 13.88 -36.67 22.51
C PRO A 17 13.50 -36.27 21.08
N LYS A 18 13.39 -37.34 20.30
CA LYS A 18 13.11 -37.46 18.89
C LYS A 18 11.66 -37.10 18.54
N THR A 19 11.52 -36.58 17.32
CA THR A 19 10.46 -36.80 16.31
C THR A 19 9.19 -37.53 16.74
N ASN A 20 8.04 -36.93 16.42
CA ASN A 20 6.90 -37.67 15.90
C ASN A 20 6.37 -36.97 14.64
N ARG A 21 6.38 -37.74 13.55
CA ARG A 21 5.86 -37.46 12.23
C ARG A 21 4.83 -38.54 12.02
N GLU A 22 3.54 -38.20 11.98
CA GLU A 22 2.53 -38.88 11.15
C GLU A 22 1.15 -38.23 11.31
N ASN A 23 0.61 -37.87 10.15
CA ASN A 23 -0.79 -37.98 9.73
C ASN A 23 -1.89 -37.57 10.72
N ASP A 24 -2.56 -36.45 10.41
CA ASP A 24 -3.99 -36.56 10.20
C ASP A 24 -4.51 -35.65 9.07
N ARG A 25 -5.09 -36.32 8.07
CA ARG A 25 -5.89 -35.74 7.00
C ARG A 25 -7.24 -35.39 7.59
N MET A 26 -7.66 -34.13 7.56
CA MET A 26 -9.09 -33.83 7.60
C MET A 26 -9.55 -32.89 6.50
N ARG A 27 -10.68 -33.32 5.95
CA ARG A 27 -11.33 -32.94 4.71
C ARG A 27 -12.02 -31.59 4.83
N PHE A 28 -12.13 -30.92 3.69
CA PHE A 28 -12.96 -29.74 3.45
C PHE A 28 -14.42 -29.94 3.89
N ALA A 29 -14.97 -28.90 4.54
CA ALA A 29 -16.38 -28.56 4.47
C ALA A 29 -16.53 -27.03 4.46
N ALA A 30 -16.40 -26.43 3.28
CA ALA A 30 -16.77 -25.04 3.03
C ALA A 30 -18.30 -24.95 2.85
N LYS A 31 -18.98 -24.22 3.72
CA LYS A 31 -20.31 -23.62 3.44
C LYS A 31 -20.50 -22.37 4.29
N ARG A 32 -20.27 -21.19 3.70
CA ARG A 32 -21.20 -20.05 3.78
C ARG A 32 -20.81 -19.00 2.73
N LYS A 33 -21.82 -18.59 1.96
CA LYS A 33 -21.77 -17.62 0.88
C LYS A 33 -21.51 -16.22 1.46
N SER A 34 -20.50 -15.53 0.96
CA SER A 34 -20.48 -14.07 0.90
C SER A 34 -19.95 -13.66 -0.46
N ARG A 35 -20.79 -12.98 -1.25
CA ARG A 35 -20.46 -12.45 -2.57
C ARG A 35 -19.90 -11.04 -2.41
N VAL A 36 -18.58 -10.91 -2.29
CA VAL A 36 -17.80 -9.78 -2.83
C VAL A 36 -16.40 -10.34 -3.10
N GLY A 37 -16.13 -10.74 -4.35
CA GLY A 37 -14.82 -11.23 -4.75
C GLY A 37 -13.88 -10.05 -5.00
N VAL A 38 -12.90 -9.86 -4.13
CA VAL A 38 -11.70 -9.09 -4.43
C VAL A 38 -10.78 -10.02 -5.23
N GLN A 39 -10.57 -9.74 -6.52
CA GLN A 39 -9.56 -10.44 -7.31
C GLN A 39 -8.18 -9.89 -6.93
N VAL A 40 -7.39 -10.72 -6.26
CA VAL A 40 -5.94 -10.51 -6.09
C VAL A 40 -5.26 -11.20 -7.26
N PHE A 41 -4.71 -10.44 -8.21
CA PHE A 41 -3.85 -10.99 -9.25
C PHE A 41 -2.42 -11.12 -8.71
N LEU A 42 -1.98 -12.37 -8.51
CA LEU A 42 -0.57 -12.70 -8.35
C LEU A 42 0.09 -12.77 -9.73
N ASN A 43 1.13 -11.99 -9.91
CA ASN A 43 1.92 -11.90 -11.13
C ASN A 43 2.75 -13.19 -11.31
N GLN A 44 2.33 -14.11 -12.18
CA GLN A 44 3.16 -15.25 -12.61
C GLN A 44 3.77 -14.97 -13.98
N LYS A 45 5.04 -14.56 -13.98
CA LYS A 45 5.96 -14.82 -15.10
C LYS A 45 6.59 -16.18 -14.88
N SER A 46 6.31 -17.15 -15.74
CA SER A 46 7.23 -18.25 -16.04
C SER A 46 6.93 -18.80 -17.43
N VAL A 47 8.02 -18.96 -18.17
CA VAL A 47 8.12 -19.13 -19.62
C VAL A 47 7.87 -20.58 -20.04
N SER A 48 7.39 -20.69 -21.28
CA SER A 48 7.17 -21.84 -22.18
C SER A 48 8.02 -23.09 -22.02
N TYR A 49 7.39 -24.25 -22.27
CA TYR A 49 7.67 -25.24 -23.33
C TYR A 49 7.17 -26.62 -22.88
N PHE A 50 6.24 -27.24 -23.60
CA PHE A 50 6.29 -28.69 -23.89
C PHE A 50 5.29 -29.04 -25.02
N LEU A 51 5.84 -29.65 -26.07
CA LEU A 51 5.16 -30.34 -27.17
C LEU A 51 4.19 -31.39 -26.59
N GLY A 52 2.99 -31.61 -27.13
CA GLY A 52 2.74 -32.08 -28.49
C GLY A 52 2.83 -33.61 -28.53
N ALA A 53 1.73 -34.30 -28.23
CA ALA A 53 1.53 -35.72 -28.55
C ALA A 53 0.04 -36.05 -28.65
N CYS A 54 -0.44 -36.19 -29.91
CA CYS A 54 -1.65 -36.90 -30.25
C CYS A 54 -1.44 -38.41 -30.10
N GLY A 55 -2.44 -39.12 -29.56
CA GLY A 55 -2.57 -40.57 -29.65
C GLY A 55 -4.03 -40.93 -29.39
N PHE A 56 -4.83 -41.08 -30.44
CA PHE A 56 -5.27 -42.38 -30.98
C PHE A 56 -5.91 -43.31 -29.93
N PHE A 57 -7.25 -43.34 -29.89
CA PHE A 57 -8.00 -44.55 -29.60
C PHE A 57 -9.25 -44.59 -30.48
N SER A 58 -9.23 -45.50 -31.45
CA SER A 58 -10.40 -45.98 -32.18
C SER A 58 -10.81 -47.30 -31.55
N VAL A 59 -12.06 -47.42 -31.10
CA VAL A 59 -12.74 -48.72 -30.95
C VAL A 59 -14.17 -48.56 -31.49
N LEU A 60 -14.44 -49.33 -32.54
CA LEU A 60 -15.73 -49.54 -33.19
C LEU A 60 -16.66 -50.37 -32.30
N GLY A 61 -17.98 -50.16 -32.41
CA GLY A 61 -18.94 -51.14 -31.90
C GLY A 61 -20.42 -50.73 -31.86
N LEU A 62 -21.09 -50.94 -32.99
CA LEU A 62 -22.50 -51.35 -33.16
C LEU A 62 -23.63 -50.30 -33.20
N SER A 63 -24.46 -50.53 -34.21
CA SER A 63 -25.60 -49.76 -34.69
C SER A 63 -26.84 -49.89 -33.79
N SER A 64 -27.62 -48.82 -33.74
CA SER A 64 -29.09 -48.90 -33.80
C SER A 64 -29.62 -47.58 -34.37
N CYS A 65 -30.14 -47.65 -35.60
CA CYS A 65 -30.89 -46.57 -36.23
C CYS A 65 -32.23 -46.40 -35.51
N LEU A 66 -32.33 -45.37 -34.69
CA LEU A 66 -33.61 -44.78 -34.31
C LEU A 66 -33.75 -43.47 -35.09
N THR A 67 -34.53 -43.55 -36.16
CA THR A 67 -35.08 -42.39 -36.86
C THR A 67 -36.01 -41.64 -35.93
N THR A 68 -35.52 -40.59 -35.28
CA THR A 68 -36.33 -39.49 -34.79
C THR A 68 -36.05 -38.28 -35.67
N SER A 69 -37.01 -37.95 -36.54
CA SER A 69 -37.10 -36.66 -37.20
C SER A 69 -37.31 -35.59 -36.13
N ILE A 70 -36.23 -35.03 -35.60
CA ILE A 70 -36.27 -33.76 -34.88
C ILE A 70 -36.14 -32.69 -35.95
N GLU A 71 -37.27 -32.04 -36.28
CA GLU A 71 -37.24 -30.76 -36.99
C GLU A 71 -36.29 -29.84 -36.24
N LYS A 72 -35.18 -29.47 -36.89
CA LYS A 72 -34.27 -28.47 -36.36
C LYS A 72 -35.06 -27.17 -36.30
N PRO A 73 -35.36 -26.61 -35.11
CA PRO A 73 -35.88 -25.25 -35.07
C PRO A 73 -34.83 -24.38 -35.76
N SER A 74 -35.28 -23.63 -36.78
CA SER A 74 -34.48 -22.59 -37.41
C SER A 74 -34.06 -21.61 -36.31
N THR A 75 -32.90 -21.86 -35.70
CA THR A 75 -32.24 -20.88 -34.86
C THR A 75 -31.88 -19.73 -35.77
N ALA A 76 -32.72 -18.69 -35.72
CA ALA A 76 -32.37 -17.38 -36.24
C ALA A 76 -30.95 -17.09 -35.74
N THR A 77 -30.02 -16.93 -36.69
CA THR A 77 -28.66 -16.49 -36.37
C THR A 77 -28.83 -15.22 -35.54
N PRO A 78 -28.41 -15.20 -34.25
CA PRO A 78 -28.50 -13.98 -33.47
C PRO A 78 -27.71 -12.93 -34.23
N SER A 79 -28.41 -11.88 -34.67
CA SER A 79 -27.77 -10.71 -35.24
C SER A 79 -26.66 -10.29 -34.28
N PRO A 80 -25.42 -10.10 -34.73
CA PRO A 80 -24.35 -9.67 -33.83
C PRO A 80 -24.80 -8.38 -33.17
N THR A 81 -25.07 -8.42 -31.86
CA THR A 81 -25.34 -7.22 -31.09
C THR A 81 -24.13 -6.32 -31.29
N PRO A 82 -24.29 -5.11 -31.87
CA PRO A 82 -23.16 -4.22 -32.05
C PRO A 82 -22.51 -4.01 -30.68
N SER A 83 -21.20 -4.23 -30.62
CA SER A 83 -20.45 -3.91 -29.41
C SER A 83 -20.65 -2.43 -29.14
N PRO A 84 -21.01 -2.02 -27.90
CA PRO A 84 -21.24 -0.62 -27.58
C PRO A 84 -20.03 0.21 -28.01
N THR A 85 -20.29 1.24 -28.81
CA THR A 85 -19.27 2.19 -29.25
C THR A 85 -19.01 3.15 -28.09
N TYR A 86 -17.93 2.93 -27.35
CA TYR A 86 -17.52 3.86 -26.29
C TYR A 86 -16.70 4.99 -26.89
N SER A 87 -17.14 6.24 -26.72
CA SER A 87 -16.30 7.41 -26.99
C SER A 87 -15.35 7.61 -25.82
N VAL A 88 -14.06 7.36 -26.02
CA VAL A 88 -13.03 7.65 -25.01
C VAL A 88 -12.84 9.16 -24.93
N PRO A 89 -13.05 9.80 -23.77
CA PRO A 89 -12.81 11.24 -23.64
C PRO A 89 -11.37 11.59 -24.03
N SER A 90 -11.19 12.64 -24.83
CA SER A 90 -9.87 13.17 -25.17
C SER A 90 -9.14 13.70 -23.92
N GLY A 91 -7.81 13.86 -24.01
CA GLY A 91 -7.00 14.48 -22.96
C GLY A 91 -5.97 13.54 -22.34
N ALA A 92 -5.32 14.01 -21.27
CA ALA A 92 -4.26 13.27 -20.59
C ALA A 92 -4.80 11.95 -20.02
N LYS A 93 -4.09 10.85 -20.29
CA LYS A 93 -4.43 9.51 -19.77
C LYS A 93 -3.82 9.21 -18.41
N ALA A 94 -2.83 9.99 -17.99
CA ALA A 94 -2.14 9.84 -16.73
C ALA A 94 -1.94 11.19 -16.05
N ALA A 95 -1.89 11.16 -14.71
CA ALA A 95 -1.62 12.32 -13.88
C ALA A 95 -0.78 11.87 -12.68
N LYS A 96 0.41 12.44 -12.50
CA LYS A 96 1.35 12.13 -11.44
C LYS A 96 1.48 13.29 -10.47
N ILE A 97 1.28 12.99 -9.20
CA ILE A 97 1.56 13.88 -8.09
C ILE A 97 2.90 13.47 -7.49
N ILE A 98 3.85 14.41 -7.41
CA ILE A 98 5.16 14.21 -6.81
C ILE A 98 5.14 14.87 -5.42
N PHE A 99 5.31 14.08 -4.36
CA PHE A 99 5.20 14.54 -2.98
C PHE A 99 6.46 15.28 -2.52
N LYS A 100 6.72 16.42 -3.16
CA LYS A 100 7.83 17.33 -2.86
C LYS A 100 7.36 18.78 -2.86
N ASN A 101 7.85 19.61 -1.93
CA ASN A 101 7.41 21.02 -1.77
C ASN A 101 8.26 22.05 -2.54
N THR A 102 8.90 21.63 -3.63
CA THR A 102 9.74 22.48 -4.51
C THR A 102 9.12 22.59 -5.91
N SER A 103 9.75 23.35 -6.80
CA SER A 103 9.36 23.41 -8.22
C SER A 103 9.41 22.05 -8.92
N GLY A 104 10.33 21.17 -8.53
CA GLY A 104 10.39 19.78 -9.00
C GLY A 104 9.38 18.84 -8.34
N GLY A 105 8.35 19.38 -7.68
CA GLY A 105 7.32 18.63 -6.98
C GLY A 105 5.93 19.26 -7.12
N SER A 106 4.90 18.58 -6.63
CA SER A 106 3.51 19.00 -6.78
C SER A 106 3.06 20.08 -5.80
N PHE A 107 3.81 20.32 -4.72
CA PHE A 107 3.36 21.16 -3.61
C PHE A 107 4.24 22.40 -3.45
N ASN A 108 3.67 23.47 -2.93
CA ASN A 108 4.44 24.61 -2.41
C ASN A 108 4.79 24.37 -0.93
N SER A 109 5.58 25.26 -0.33
CA SER A 109 5.87 25.20 1.10
C SER A 109 4.59 25.28 1.94
N PRO A 110 4.42 24.42 2.96
CA PRO A 110 3.27 24.46 3.84
C PRO A 110 3.29 25.70 4.73
N ALA A 111 2.11 26.14 5.18
CA ALA A 111 2.03 27.14 6.24
C ALA A 111 2.54 26.57 7.57
N ALA A 112 3.15 27.42 8.41
CA ALA A 112 3.73 27.00 9.69
C ALA A 112 2.71 26.34 10.65
N GLY A 113 1.44 26.72 10.56
CA GLY A 113 0.36 26.22 11.41
C GLY A 113 -0.17 24.83 11.03
N GLY A 114 0.30 24.23 9.92
CA GLY A 114 -0.26 22.99 9.38
C GLY A 114 -1.58 23.22 8.64
N THR A 115 -2.31 22.13 8.40
CA THR A 115 -3.61 22.16 7.69
C THR A 115 -4.75 21.82 8.64
N ALA A 116 -5.90 22.47 8.49
CA ALA A 116 -7.07 22.09 9.26
C ALA A 116 -7.58 20.70 8.80
N PRO A 117 -8.08 19.85 9.72
CA PRO A 117 -8.68 18.56 9.40
C PRO A 117 -10.09 18.76 8.84
N ALA A 118 -10.18 19.32 7.64
CA ALA A 118 -11.42 19.54 6.92
C ALA A 118 -11.18 19.39 5.41
N PRO A 119 -12.19 18.98 4.63
CA PRO A 119 -12.12 18.99 3.18
C PRO A 119 -11.69 20.33 2.59
N ALA A 120 -10.85 20.27 1.55
CA ALA A 120 -10.27 21.43 0.87
C ALA A 120 -9.39 22.33 1.76
N SER A 121 -9.14 21.94 3.01
CA SER A 121 -8.25 22.66 3.94
C SER A 121 -6.86 22.03 4.03
N GLY A 122 -6.64 20.90 3.35
CA GLY A 122 -5.32 20.30 3.19
C GLY A 122 -4.40 21.14 2.31
N LEU A 123 -3.11 20.81 2.30
CA LEU A 123 -2.18 21.45 1.39
C LEU A 123 -2.44 20.91 -0.02
N GLN A 124 -2.95 21.77 -0.88
CA GLN A 124 -3.25 21.43 -2.27
C GLN A 124 -1.98 21.25 -3.08
N ALA A 125 -1.97 20.23 -3.94
CA ALA A 125 -1.06 20.17 -5.06
C ALA A 125 -1.38 21.32 -6.01
N VAL A 126 -0.35 22.04 -6.44
CA VAL A 126 -0.44 23.15 -7.39
C VAL A 126 0.15 22.78 -8.76
N ARG A 127 0.86 21.66 -8.84
CA ARG A 127 1.48 21.13 -10.06
C ARG A 127 1.16 19.65 -10.21
N VAL A 128 0.94 19.23 -11.45
CA VAL A 128 0.72 17.83 -11.84
C VAL A 128 1.67 17.49 -12.99
N PHE A 129 2.09 16.24 -13.05
CA PHE A 129 3.11 15.75 -13.98
C PHE A 129 2.58 14.60 -14.80
N ASP A 130 3.16 14.34 -15.95
CA ASP A 130 2.99 13.10 -16.69
C ASP A 130 3.67 11.93 -15.95
N ALA A 131 3.37 10.71 -16.39
CA ALA A 131 3.95 9.51 -15.78
C ALA A 131 5.50 9.50 -15.84
N ASP A 132 6.08 10.14 -16.86
CA ASP A 132 7.53 10.29 -17.05
C ASP A 132 8.16 11.41 -16.20
N GLY A 133 7.34 12.21 -15.51
CA GLY A 133 7.79 13.33 -14.68
C GLY A 133 7.84 14.68 -15.38
N THR A 134 7.42 14.79 -16.65
CA THR A 134 7.26 16.08 -17.32
C THR A 134 6.09 16.85 -16.72
N GLN A 135 6.21 18.14 -16.43
CA GLN A 135 5.12 18.90 -15.81
C GLN A 135 4.01 19.19 -16.84
N HIS A 136 2.75 18.97 -16.46
CA HIS A 136 1.60 19.44 -17.24
C HIS A 136 1.53 20.97 -17.24
N THR A 137 1.11 21.52 -18.37
CA THR A 137 0.76 22.95 -18.47
C THR A 137 -0.61 23.25 -17.87
N THR A 138 -1.49 22.25 -17.83
CA THR A 138 -2.88 22.37 -17.32
C THR A 138 -3.27 21.08 -16.61
N TRP A 139 -4.07 21.20 -15.56
CA TRP A 139 -4.59 20.02 -14.86
C TRP A 139 -5.46 19.15 -15.78
N PRO A 140 -5.32 17.81 -15.74
CA PRO A 140 -6.25 16.91 -16.41
C PRO A 140 -7.67 17.11 -15.87
N GLU A 141 -8.63 17.38 -16.75
CA GLU A 141 -10.00 17.79 -16.36
C GLU A 141 -10.76 16.72 -15.54
N TRP A 142 -10.33 15.45 -15.59
CA TRP A 142 -10.89 14.35 -14.82
C TRP A 142 -10.33 14.24 -13.39
N LEU A 143 -9.23 14.93 -13.07
CA LEU A 143 -8.64 15.01 -11.73
C LEU A 143 -8.77 16.45 -11.22
N THR A 144 -9.72 16.69 -10.32
CA THR A 144 -10.07 18.04 -9.86
C THR A 144 -9.08 18.59 -8.85
N SER A 145 -8.61 17.74 -7.92
CA SER A 145 -7.68 18.17 -6.88
C SER A 145 -6.95 16.99 -6.25
N VAL A 146 -5.77 17.27 -5.71
CA VAL A 146 -5.08 16.39 -4.76
C VAL A 146 -4.59 17.24 -3.60
N GLU A 147 -4.87 16.81 -2.38
CA GLU A 147 -4.44 17.49 -1.16
C GLU A 147 -3.87 16.50 -0.15
N ILE A 148 -3.03 17.02 0.75
CA ILE A 148 -2.46 16.28 1.86
C ILE A 148 -2.73 16.97 3.19
N GLY A 149 -3.04 16.18 4.22
CA GLY A 149 -3.07 16.62 5.60
C GLY A 149 -1.66 16.74 6.16
N ILE A 150 -1.30 17.93 6.63
CA ILE A 150 -0.01 18.26 7.24
C ILE A 150 -0.26 18.74 8.67
N THR A 151 0.52 18.23 9.62
CA THR A 151 0.50 18.69 11.00
C THR A 151 1.32 19.95 11.16
N GLY A 152 0.90 20.86 12.06
CA GLY A 152 1.69 22.05 12.39
C GLY A 152 1.62 22.38 13.88
N THR A 153 1.96 23.61 14.25
CA THR A 153 2.03 24.05 15.65
C THR A 153 0.71 24.56 16.24
N ALA A 154 -0.40 24.49 15.48
CA ALA A 154 -1.70 24.98 15.94
C ALA A 154 -2.31 24.11 17.05
N ALA A 155 -3.22 24.68 17.85
CA ALA A 155 -3.78 24.11 19.08
C ALA A 155 -4.45 22.72 18.99
N ASN A 156 -4.66 22.18 17.78
CA ASN A 156 -5.28 20.87 17.54
C ASN A 156 -4.33 19.83 16.91
N SER A 157 -3.08 20.18 16.59
CA SER A 157 -2.04 19.24 16.16
C SER A 157 -0.84 19.37 17.11
N SER A 158 -0.63 18.38 17.97
CA SER A 158 0.34 18.49 19.07
C SER A 158 1.78 18.10 18.71
N ASP A 159 2.05 17.70 17.46
CA ASP A 159 3.42 17.54 16.96
C ASP A 159 3.54 17.92 15.48
N ALA A 160 4.29 18.98 15.20
CA ALA A 160 4.57 19.42 13.83
C ALA A 160 5.42 18.40 13.03
N ASN A 161 6.03 17.43 13.71
CA ASN A 161 6.87 16.40 13.09
C ASN A 161 6.09 15.16 12.62
N CYS A 162 4.85 14.99 13.07
CA CYS A 162 3.98 13.87 12.72
C CYS A 162 3.80 13.71 11.20
N ALA A 163 3.40 14.76 10.49
CA ALA A 163 3.30 14.75 9.03
C ALA A 163 3.73 16.12 8.47
N ARG A 164 4.88 16.16 7.77
CA ARG A 164 5.45 17.39 7.21
C ARG A 164 6.32 17.11 5.99
N PHE A 165 6.78 18.15 5.32
CA PHE A 165 7.91 18.01 4.40
C PHE A 165 9.22 17.99 5.18
N ALA A 166 10.15 17.13 4.76
CA ALA A 166 11.49 17.06 5.30
C ALA A 166 12.24 18.40 5.09
N ASP A 167 12.99 18.84 6.09
CA ASP A 167 13.83 20.03 6.07
C ASP A 167 15.31 19.66 5.88
N ALA A 168 16.22 20.62 6.06
CA ALA A 168 17.65 20.43 5.81
C ALA A 168 18.36 19.52 6.83
N THR A 169 17.76 19.33 8.01
CA THR A 169 18.33 18.50 9.09
C THR A 169 17.95 17.03 8.94
N ASP A 170 16.78 16.76 8.37
CA ASP A 170 16.26 15.41 8.18
C ASP A 170 17.24 14.45 7.47
N PRO A 171 17.94 14.81 6.36
CA PRO A 171 18.84 13.89 5.68
C PRO A 171 20.03 13.44 6.51
N THR A 172 20.36 14.18 7.57
CA THR A 172 21.48 13.86 8.48
C THR A 172 21.04 13.04 9.69
N THR A 173 19.75 12.76 9.85
CA THR A 173 19.23 11.95 10.95
C THR A 173 19.71 10.50 10.82
N THR A 174 20.41 10.06 11.85
CA THR A 174 20.88 8.69 12.05
C THR A 174 20.05 7.97 13.09
N CYS A 175 20.12 6.64 13.05
CA CYS A 175 19.39 5.76 13.94
C CYS A 175 20.31 4.61 14.40
N ASP A 176 20.22 4.32 15.68
CA ASP A 176 20.91 3.24 16.39
C ASP A 176 19.88 2.13 16.66
N PHE A 177 19.98 0.99 15.99
CA PHE A 177 18.91 -0.02 16.06
C PHE A 177 19.17 -1.14 17.06
N ASP A 178 20.41 -1.29 17.51
CA ASP A 178 20.87 -2.36 18.40
C ASP A 178 21.39 -1.85 19.75
N ASP A 179 21.44 -0.53 19.97
CA ASP A 179 21.97 0.11 21.19
C ASP A 179 23.40 -0.41 21.51
N ASP A 180 24.17 -0.82 20.49
CA ASP A 180 25.53 -1.35 20.61
C ASP A 180 26.56 -0.30 20.16
N ALA A 181 27.41 0.14 21.08
CA ALA A 181 28.44 1.15 20.82
C ALA A 181 29.48 0.73 19.76
N ALA A 182 29.55 -0.56 19.42
CA ALA A 182 30.44 -1.10 18.39
C ALA A 182 29.85 -1.05 16.97
N THR A 183 28.54 -0.91 16.82
CA THR A 183 27.85 -0.78 15.53
C THR A 183 27.61 0.69 15.21
N PRO A 184 28.04 1.18 14.03
CA PRO A 184 27.83 2.57 13.67
C PRO A 184 26.35 2.83 13.38
N GLU A 185 25.87 4.01 13.78
CA GLU A 185 24.52 4.47 13.46
C GLU A 185 24.31 4.54 11.93
N VAL A 186 23.07 4.28 11.50
CA VAL A 186 22.70 4.25 10.09
C VAL A 186 21.82 5.44 9.72
N SER A 187 22.05 6.03 8.55
CA SER A 187 21.17 7.08 8.00
C SER A 187 19.75 6.55 7.79
N CYS A 188 18.79 7.19 8.44
CA CYS A 188 17.37 6.83 8.45
C CYS A 188 16.46 8.06 8.24
N GLY A 189 17.06 9.21 7.96
CA GLY A 189 16.38 10.45 7.63
C GLY A 189 15.66 10.43 6.30
N ALA A 190 14.65 11.28 6.15
CA ALA A 190 14.02 11.54 4.86
C ALA A 190 14.84 12.57 4.06
N ALA A 191 14.97 12.36 2.75
CA ALA A 191 15.60 13.35 1.90
C ALA A 191 14.81 14.67 1.92
N GLN A 192 15.54 15.79 1.90
CA GLN A 192 14.97 17.12 2.01
C GLN A 192 13.82 17.34 1.01
N TYR A 193 12.80 18.04 1.46
CA TYR A 193 11.60 18.43 0.71
C TYR A 193 10.61 17.30 0.42
N LEU A 194 10.88 16.04 0.75
CA LEU A 194 9.91 14.96 0.57
C LEU A 194 8.85 14.97 1.65
N PHE A 195 7.61 14.60 1.29
CA PHE A 195 6.54 14.44 2.27
C PHE A 195 6.78 13.18 3.09
N ARG A 196 6.82 13.35 4.41
CA ARG A 196 7.09 12.31 5.39
C ARG A 196 6.03 12.31 6.48
N VAL A 197 5.74 11.11 6.96
CA VAL A 197 4.85 10.84 8.09
C VAL A 197 5.62 9.99 9.09
N SER A 198 5.75 10.46 10.33
CA SER A 198 6.43 9.76 11.42
C SER A 198 5.39 9.15 12.35
N ASP A 199 5.24 7.83 12.32
CA ASP A 199 4.27 7.13 13.14
C ASP A 199 4.58 7.21 14.63
N TYR A 200 5.86 7.37 14.99
CA TYR A 200 6.28 7.67 16.35
C TYR A 200 5.80 9.04 16.81
N ASP A 201 6.15 10.10 16.07
CA ASP A 201 5.78 11.48 16.42
C ASP A 201 4.24 11.63 16.45
N CYS A 202 3.54 10.99 15.51
CA CYS A 202 2.08 10.94 15.52
C CYS A 202 1.52 10.16 16.74
N ALA A 203 2.14 9.07 17.18
CA ALA A 203 1.66 8.26 18.31
C ALA A 203 1.89 8.93 19.68
N GLN A 204 2.87 9.83 19.80
CA GLN A 204 3.09 10.62 21.01
C GLN A 204 1.98 11.66 21.27
N THR A 205 1.09 11.85 20.29
CA THR A 205 0.00 12.83 20.37
C THR A 205 -1.35 12.16 20.59
N ALA A 206 -2.09 12.61 21.61
CA ALA A 206 -3.45 12.14 21.87
C ALA A 206 -4.48 12.52 20.77
N SER A 207 -4.09 13.34 19.78
CA SER A 207 -4.98 13.89 18.74
C SER A 207 -4.79 13.30 17.34
N ALA A 208 -3.75 12.50 17.09
CA ALA A 208 -3.65 11.74 15.83
C ALA A 208 -4.54 10.49 15.90
N THR A 209 -5.86 10.70 15.92
CA THR A 209 -6.87 9.64 15.89
C THR A 209 -6.72 8.77 14.66
N GLU A 210 -7.05 7.48 14.79
CA GLU A 210 -7.08 6.59 13.63
C GLU A 210 -8.01 7.16 12.55
N GLY A 211 -7.51 7.22 11.32
CA GLY A 211 -8.25 7.75 10.19
C GLY A 211 -9.53 6.96 9.95
N THR A 212 -10.63 7.67 9.79
CA THR A 212 -11.95 7.06 9.53
C THR A 212 -12.32 7.12 8.05
N GLY A 213 -11.47 7.75 7.23
CA GLY A 213 -11.84 8.18 5.89
C GLY A 213 -12.70 9.44 5.91
N GLY A 214 -12.97 10.01 7.09
CA GLY A 214 -13.84 11.17 7.28
C GLY A 214 -13.16 12.51 7.00
N PRO A 215 -13.92 13.61 7.22
CA PRO A 215 -13.43 14.97 7.01
C PRO A 215 -12.39 15.38 8.07
N SER A 216 -12.48 14.83 9.28
CA SER A 216 -11.66 15.18 10.44
C SER A 216 -10.33 14.43 10.52
N ASP A 217 -10.00 13.61 9.53
CA ASP A 217 -8.71 12.93 9.49
C ASP A 217 -7.59 13.98 9.36
N THR A 218 -6.58 13.91 10.25
CA THR A 218 -5.50 14.92 10.33
C THR A 218 -4.33 14.61 9.39
N VAL A 219 -4.05 13.31 9.18
CA VAL A 219 -2.99 12.82 8.31
C VAL A 219 -3.60 11.96 7.21
N TYR A 220 -3.68 12.53 6.01
CA TYR A 220 -4.33 11.91 4.87
C TYR A 220 -3.74 12.38 3.53
N ILE A 221 -4.03 11.62 2.48
CA ILE A 221 -3.86 12.01 1.07
C ILE A 221 -5.24 11.87 0.42
N ARG A 222 -5.76 12.92 -0.20
CA ARG A 222 -7.10 12.91 -0.82
C ARG A 222 -7.00 13.38 -2.27
N ALA A 223 -7.63 12.64 -3.17
CA ALA A 223 -7.77 12.98 -4.58
C ALA A 223 -9.26 13.02 -4.94
N SER A 224 -9.65 14.05 -5.70
CA SER A 224 -11.02 14.24 -6.18
C SER A 224 -11.06 14.12 -7.70
N PHE A 225 -12.02 13.35 -8.21
CA PHE A 225 -12.21 13.11 -9.63
C PHE A 225 -13.47 13.82 -10.14
N ASN A 226 -13.40 14.36 -11.35
CA ASN A 226 -14.58 14.85 -12.04
C ASN A 226 -15.32 13.68 -12.68
N ARG A 227 -16.60 13.52 -12.33
CA ARG A 227 -17.46 12.44 -12.82
C ARG A 227 -18.35 12.85 -14.00
N ASP A 228 -18.13 14.03 -14.57
CA ASP A 228 -18.65 14.40 -15.89
C ASP A 228 -18.10 13.42 -16.95
N THR A 229 -19.01 12.78 -17.69
CA THR A 229 -18.69 11.71 -18.66
C THR A 229 -17.96 12.22 -19.89
N SER A 230 -17.99 13.54 -20.13
CA SER A 230 -17.15 14.19 -21.14
C SER A 230 -15.69 14.31 -20.71
N LYS A 231 -15.40 14.14 -19.41
CA LYS A 231 -14.06 14.27 -18.80
C LYS A 231 -13.48 12.92 -18.40
N LEU A 232 -14.30 12.09 -17.76
CA LEU A 232 -13.98 10.74 -17.34
C LEU A 232 -15.13 9.80 -17.74
N GLY A 233 -14.87 8.95 -18.74
CA GLY A 233 -15.89 8.15 -19.40
C GLY A 233 -16.60 7.20 -18.45
N GLU A 234 -17.85 6.85 -18.78
CA GLU A 234 -18.69 5.98 -17.96
C GLU A 234 -18.09 4.58 -17.76
N SER A 235 -17.30 4.11 -18.72
CA SER A 235 -16.63 2.80 -18.67
C SER A 235 -15.21 2.85 -18.09
N GLU A 236 -14.70 4.03 -17.74
CA GLU A 236 -13.31 4.19 -17.28
C GLU A 236 -13.17 3.97 -15.78
N ASN A 237 -12.16 3.19 -15.40
CA ASN A 237 -11.70 3.08 -14.02
C ASN A 237 -10.40 3.88 -13.88
N ILE A 238 -9.96 4.06 -12.63
CA ILE A 238 -8.67 4.69 -12.35
C ILE A 238 -7.74 3.66 -11.73
N LEU A 239 -6.56 3.46 -12.31
CA LEU A 239 -5.45 2.77 -11.66
C LEU A 239 -4.61 3.82 -10.93
N ALA A 240 -4.65 3.80 -9.60
CA ALA A 240 -3.77 4.57 -8.76
C ALA A 240 -2.50 3.77 -8.44
N VAL A 241 -1.34 4.34 -8.71
CA VAL A 241 -0.02 3.77 -8.48
C VAL A 241 0.71 4.63 -7.46
N LEU A 242 0.81 4.12 -6.23
CA LEU A 242 1.46 4.79 -5.11
C LEU A 242 2.90 4.30 -4.99
N GLU A 243 3.84 5.24 -4.92
CA GLU A 243 5.26 5.01 -4.69
C GLU A 243 5.68 5.64 -3.36
N TYR A 244 6.24 4.84 -2.47
CA TYR A 244 6.59 5.24 -1.11
C TYR A 244 7.69 4.33 -0.55
N ALA A 245 8.36 4.78 0.50
CA ALA A 245 9.19 3.96 1.37
C ALA A 245 8.60 4.03 2.78
N SER A 246 8.74 2.99 3.57
CA SER A 246 8.30 2.99 4.96
C SER A 246 9.37 2.39 5.84
N SER A 247 9.21 2.54 7.15
CA SER A 247 9.92 1.73 8.12
C SER A 247 9.68 0.23 7.91
N ALA A 248 10.69 -0.54 8.29
CA ALA A 248 10.67 -2.00 8.35
C ALA A 248 11.51 -2.46 9.57
N LEU A 249 11.19 -1.89 10.74
CA LEU A 249 11.92 -2.03 11.99
C LEU A 249 12.02 -3.48 12.45
N ASN A 250 10.95 -4.21 12.18
CA ASN A 250 10.82 -5.58 12.62
C ASN A 250 10.93 -6.51 11.41
N SER A 251 11.72 -7.56 11.56
CA SER A 251 11.63 -8.70 10.63
C SER A 251 10.22 -9.26 10.65
N ALA A 252 9.71 -9.65 9.48
CA ALA A 252 8.46 -10.39 9.40
C ALA A 252 8.52 -11.61 10.34
N PRO A 253 7.43 -11.92 11.06
CA PRO A 253 7.45 -13.06 11.98
C PRO A 253 7.70 -14.35 11.22
N ALA A 254 8.48 -15.26 11.82
CA ALA A 254 8.79 -16.56 11.24
C ALA A 254 7.53 -17.36 10.85
N ASN A 255 6.43 -17.15 11.58
CA ASN A 255 5.12 -17.65 11.21
C ASN A 255 4.17 -16.49 10.84
N PRO A 256 3.88 -16.25 9.55
CA PRO A 256 2.99 -15.18 9.11
C PRO A 256 1.56 -15.30 9.65
N THR A 257 1.11 -16.49 10.08
CA THR A 257 -0.27 -16.66 10.58
C THR A 257 -0.52 -15.87 11.87
N THR A 258 0.52 -15.51 12.62
CA THR A 258 0.39 -14.67 13.82
C THR A 258 -0.06 -13.24 13.50
N CYS A 259 0.17 -12.80 12.26
CA CYS A 259 -0.35 -11.52 11.76
C CYS A 259 -1.82 -11.55 11.41
N PHE A 260 -2.50 -12.70 11.52
CA PHE A 260 -3.91 -12.83 11.19
C PHE A 260 -4.69 -13.35 12.39
N SER A 261 -5.80 -12.68 12.72
CA SER A 261 -6.74 -13.13 13.75
C SER A 261 -8.14 -13.14 13.15
N GLY A 262 -8.83 -14.29 13.23
CA GLY A 262 -10.16 -14.45 12.60
C GLY A 262 -10.16 -14.32 11.08
N GLY A 263 -9.00 -14.46 10.42
CA GLY A 263 -8.84 -14.25 8.98
C GLY A 263 -8.62 -12.78 8.57
N GLU A 264 -8.62 -11.85 9.52
CA GLU A 264 -8.26 -10.46 9.29
C GLU A 264 -6.80 -10.22 9.67
N PHE A 265 -6.10 -9.42 8.88
CA PHE A 265 -4.74 -9.03 9.21
C PHE A 265 -4.77 -8.04 10.38
N ASN A 266 -4.02 -8.36 11.43
CA ASN A 266 -3.86 -7.57 12.62
C ASN A 266 -2.48 -6.87 12.60
N PRO A 267 -2.43 -5.58 12.23
CA PRO A 267 -1.16 -4.85 12.19
C PRO A 267 -0.54 -4.60 13.57
N THR A 268 -1.30 -4.84 14.64
CA THR A 268 -0.85 -4.58 16.01
C THR A 268 0.06 -5.68 16.55
N THR A 269 0.07 -6.84 15.89
CA THR A 269 0.99 -7.93 16.23
C THR A 269 2.42 -7.51 15.88
N PRO A 270 3.39 -7.66 16.81
CA PRO A 270 4.80 -7.32 16.53
C PRO A 270 5.32 -7.99 15.26
N GLY A 271 6.06 -7.23 14.44
CA GLY A 271 6.60 -7.72 13.17
C GLY A 271 5.66 -7.72 11.97
N CYS A 272 4.37 -7.40 12.16
CA CYS A 272 3.39 -7.49 11.08
C CYS A 272 3.29 -6.22 10.23
N ALA A 273 3.29 -5.05 10.86
CA ALA A 273 3.39 -3.77 10.16
C ALA A 273 3.90 -2.69 11.12
N ASP A 274 4.79 -1.82 10.65
CA ASP A 274 5.19 -0.64 11.43
C ASP A 274 4.26 0.57 11.20
N SER A 275 3.65 0.60 10.02
CA SER A 275 2.75 1.66 9.57
C SER A 275 1.58 1.07 8.79
N VAL A 276 0.39 1.66 8.96
CA VAL A 276 -0.83 1.19 8.31
C VAL A 276 -1.67 2.35 7.82
N TRP A 277 -2.08 2.24 6.57
CA TRP A 277 -2.97 3.17 5.92
C TRP A 277 -4.22 2.43 5.44
N TYR A 278 -5.39 3.06 5.57
CA TYR A 278 -6.58 2.61 4.85
C TYR A 278 -6.87 3.56 3.70
N ALA A 279 -7.23 2.96 2.59
CA ALA A 279 -7.82 3.64 1.46
C ALA A 279 -9.34 3.55 1.54
N PHE A 280 -9.98 4.64 1.13
CA PHE A 280 -11.42 4.86 1.11
C PHE A 280 -11.78 5.36 -0.29
N LEU A 281 -12.92 4.91 -0.80
CA LEU A 281 -13.50 5.38 -2.04
C LEU A 281 -14.91 5.86 -1.73
N LYS A 282 -15.17 7.14 -2.00
CA LYS A 282 -16.31 7.88 -1.42
C LYS A 282 -17.05 8.68 -2.48
N HIS A 283 -18.29 9.03 -2.17
CA HIS A 283 -19.14 9.88 -2.99
C HIS A 283 -18.77 11.37 -2.84
N ASN A 284 -18.34 11.76 -1.64
CA ASN A 284 -17.88 13.11 -1.35
C ASN A 284 -16.83 13.12 -0.22
N ALA A 285 -16.20 14.28 0.01
CA ALA A 285 -15.10 14.40 0.97
C ALA A 285 -15.54 14.36 2.45
N TYR A 286 -16.81 14.66 2.75
CA TYR A 286 -17.37 14.70 4.11
C TYR A 286 -17.95 13.35 4.57
N GLU A 287 -18.16 12.43 3.65
CA GLU A 287 -18.65 11.08 3.93
C GLU A 287 -17.61 10.27 4.73
N ILE A 288 -18.10 9.51 5.72
CA ILE A 288 -17.37 8.41 6.35
C ILE A 288 -17.78 7.13 5.63
N SER A 289 -16.86 6.50 4.89
CA SER A 289 -17.14 5.27 4.16
C SER A 289 -16.47 4.08 4.82
N ASN A 290 -16.91 2.87 4.44
CA ASN A 290 -16.17 1.67 4.77
C ASN A 290 -14.80 1.68 4.09
N ARG A 291 -13.81 1.06 4.76
CA ARG A 291 -12.46 0.83 4.21
C ARG A 291 -12.57 0.05 2.90
N PHE A 292 -11.96 0.58 1.84
CA PHE A 292 -11.88 -0.07 0.53
C PHE A 292 -10.69 -1.02 0.46
N LEU A 293 -9.55 -0.61 1.00
CA LEU A 293 -8.31 -1.37 0.98
C LEU A 293 -7.46 -1.00 2.18
N MET A 294 -6.73 -1.98 2.72
CA MET A 294 -5.64 -1.73 3.64
C MET A 294 -4.30 -1.76 2.90
N ILE A 295 -3.50 -0.73 3.12
CA ILE A 295 -2.16 -0.58 2.59
C ILE A 295 -1.18 -0.84 3.74
N THR A 296 -0.55 -2.01 3.68
CA THR A 296 0.59 -2.36 4.51
C THR A 296 1.85 -2.31 3.65
N PRO A 297 2.84 -1.50 4.05
CA PRO A 297 4.14 -1.55 3.43
C PRO A 297 4.77 -2.93 3.51
N PRO A 298 5.30 -3.45 2.40
CA PRO A 298 6.05 -4.70 2.43
C PRO A 298 7.41 -4.49 3.12
N ALA A 299 7.69 -5.30 4.14
CA ALA A 299 9.03 -5.39 4.73
C ALA A 299 9.93 -6.26 3.84
N PHE A 300 10.47 -5.70 2.76
CA PHE A 300 11.37 -6.42 1.84
C PHE A 300 12.78 -6.62 2.43
N ALA A 301 13.16 -5.74 3.34
CA ALA A 301 14.34 -5.84 4.18
C ALA A 301 13.96 -5.26 5.53
N TYR A 302 14.56 -5.77 6.60
CA TYR A 302 14.44 -5.12 7.90
C TYR A 302 15.61 -4.14 8.08
N VAL A 303 15.37 -3.18 8.95
CA VAL A 303 16.37 -2.19 9.35
C VAL A 303 17.50 -2.87 10.13
N SER A 304 18.74 -2.67 9.71
CA SER A 304 19.90 -3.42 10.23
C SER A 304 21.13 -2.53 10.27
N ALA A 305 21.72 -2.37 11.46
CA ALA A 305 22.99 -1.66 11.64
C ALA A 305 24.13 -2.45 10.97
N THR A 306 24.16 -3.78 11.17
CA THR A 306 25.12 -4.69 10.55
C THR A 306 25.13 -4.62 9.01
N ASP A 307 23.96 -4.53 8.38
CA ASP A 307 23.84 -4.43 6.92
C ASP A 307 23.83 -2.97 6.41
N ASN A 308 23.96 -2.00 7.31
CA ASN A 308 23.87 -0.55 7.05
C ASN A 308 22.60 -0.15 6.27
N ARG A 309 21.42 -0.54 6.78
CA ARG A 309 20.11 -0.26 6.14
C ARG A 309 19.17 0.49 7.07
N GLY A 310 18.81 1.71 6.69
CA GLY A 310 17.79 2.53 7.35
C GLY A 310 16.47 2.51 6.59
N GLY A 311 15.45 1.91 7.18
CA GLY A 311 14.11 1.77 6.59
C GLY A 311 13.94 0.65 5.56
N GLY A 312 12.71 0.52 5.07
CA GLY A 312 12.32 -0.34 3.97
C GLY A 312 12.62 0.30 2.62
N GLY A 313 12.92 -0.53 1.61
CA GLY A 313 13.15 -0.07 0.24
C GLY A 313 11.91 0.58 -0.37
N VAL A 314 12.13 1.33 -1.47
CA VAL A 314 11.03 1.92 -2.24
C VAL A 314 10.10 0.81 -2.74
N SER A 315 8.81 0.99 -2.48
CA SER A 315 7.75 0.07 -2.85
C SER A 315 6.71 0.77 -3.70
N THR A 316 6.08 0.00 -4.59
CA THR A 316 4.96 0.44 -5.40
C THR A 316 3.72 -0.36 -5.07
N LYS A 317 2.58 0.31 -4.93
CA LYS A 317 1.25 -0.32 -4.79
C LYS A 317 0.33 0.14 -5.90
N GLN A 318 -0.33 -0.81 -6.52
CA GLN A 318 -1.33 -0.58 -7.57
C GLN A 318 -2.72 -0.80 -6.98
N ILE A 319 -3.60 0.17 -7.16
CA ILE A 319 -4.95 0.20 -6.61
C ILE A 319 -5.90 0.53 -7.75
N VAL A 320 -6.78 -0.41 -8.09
CA VAL A 320 -7.85 -0.16 -9.07
C VAL A 320 -9.02 0.48 -8.35
N LEU A 321 -9.39 1.69 -8.74
CA LEU A 321 -10.56 2.42 -8.28
C LEU A 321 -11.71 2.14 -9.26
N PRO A 322 -12.72 1.33 -8.87
CA PRO A 322 -13.75 0.85 -9.78
C PRO A 322 -14.83 1.91 -10.10
N LEU A 323 -14.42 3.08 -10.59
CA LEU A 323 -15.30 4.23 -10.83
C LEU A 323 -16.33 3.96 -11.93
N ALA A 324 -16.04 3.09 -12.89
CA ALA A 324 -16.99 2.75 -13.97
C ALA A 324 -18.25 2.06 -13.44
N ARG A 325 -18.14 1.36 -12.30
CA ARG A 325 -19.26 0.61 -11.71
C ARG A 325 -20.22 1.54 -10.96
N ASP A 326 -19.75 2.71 -10.54
CA ASP A 326 -20.51 3.66 -9.75
C ASP A 326 -20.05 5.09 -10.10
N SER A 327 -20.87 5.78 -10.90
CA SER A 327 -20.61 7.15 -11.33
C SER A 327 -20.66 8.18 -10.20
N THR A 328 -21.20 7.80 -9.03
CA THR A 328 -21.34 8.71 -7.89
C THR A 328 -20.09 8.73 -7.00
N LEU A 329 -19.19 7.75 -7.12
CA LEU A 329 -17.89 7.76 -6.45
C LEU A 329 -16.96 8.78 -7.11
N SER A 330 -16.45 9.72 -6.31
CA SER A 330 -15.64 10.84 -6.80
C SER A 330 -14.40 11.14 -5.96
N VAL A 331 -14.25 10.55 -4.78
CA VAL A 331 -13.13 10.86 -3.87
C VAL A 331 -12.38 9.59 -3.49
N PHE A 332 -11.08 9.57 -3.76
CA PHE A 332 -10.14 8.60 -3.20
C PHE A 332 -9.40 9.24 -2.03
N GLN A 333 -9.39 8.60 -0.87
CA GLN A 333 -8.68 9.08 0.30
C GLN A 333 -7.87 7.95 0.91
N MET A 334 -6.62 8.23 1.26
CA MET A 334 -5.81 7.38 2.14
C MET A 334 -5.65 8.10 3.46
N SER A 335 -5.96 7.42 4.56
CA SER A 335 -5.78 7.97 5.90
C SER A 335 -4.87 7.08 6.72
N ARG A 336 -4.04 7.72 7.54
CA ARG A 336 -3.23 7.03 8.54
C ARG A 336 -4.14 6.41 9.59
N ILE A 337 -3.92 5.14 9.94
CA ILE A 337 -4.76 4.43 10.91
C ILE A 337 -4.02 4.24 12.21
N LYS A 338 -2.87 3.57 12.17
CA LYS A 338 -2.15 3.22 13.38
C LYS A 338 -0.67 3.50 13.24
N GLY A 339 -0.10 4.14 14.25
CA GLY A 339 1.33 4.07 14.56
C GLY A 339 1.56 3.04 15.67
N LEU A 340 2.70 2.36 15.63
CA LEU A 340 3.07 1.42 16.70
C LEU A 340 3.10 2.14 18.06
N ALA A 341 2.50 1.50 19.07
CA ALA A 341 2.62 1.95 20.46
C ALA A 341 4.05 1.65 20.93
N SER A 342 4.83 2.72 21.10
CA SER A 342 6.09 2.83 21.85
C SER A 342 6.75 1.51 22.31
N GLY A 343 7.68 1.00 21.50
CA GLY A 343 8.91 0.38 22.02
C GLY A 343 9.97 1.45 22.32
N ASN A 344 11.21 1.05 22.60
CA ASN A 344 12.40 1.92 22.77
C ASN A 344 12.78 2.73 21.50
N PHE A 345 11.83 3.10 20.65
CA PHE A 345 12.09 3.85 19.42
C PHE A 345 12.70 5.23 19.67
N GLY A 346 12.46 5.86 20.82
CA GLY A 346 13.10 7.12 21.16
C GLY A 346 14.60 6.99 21.48
N SER A 347 15.07 5.81 21.91
CA SER A 347 16.52 5.55 22.02
C SER A 347 17.12 5.15 20.68
N LYS A 348 16.32 4.51 19.81
CA LYS A 348 16.79 3.92 18.56
C LYS A 348 16.71 4.80 17.33
N CYS A 349 15.65 5.58 17.23
CA CYS A 349 15.43 6.57 16.21
C CYS A 349 15.55 7.92 16.89
N GLY A 350 16.42 8.81 16.41
CA GLY A 350 16.27 10.22 16.77
C GLY A 350 14.82 10.67 16.55
N THR A 351 14.32 11.59 17.38
CA THR A 351 13.00 12.19 17.15
C THR A 351 13.01 12.77 15.73
N ASN A 352 11.94 12.57 14.97
CA ASN A 352 11.85 12.96 13.56
C ASN A 352 12.53 12.03 12.54
N SER A 353 12.56 10.70 12.70
CA SER A 353 13.09 9.83 11.62
C SER A 353 12.02 9.00 10.92
N ALA A 354 11.52 9.48 9.78
CA ALA A 354 10.39 8.85 9.07
C ALA A 354 10.75 7.55 8.31
N LEU A 355 12.00 7.34 7.87
CA LEU A 355 12.39 6.02 7.36
C LEU A 355 12.73 5.05 8.49
N CYS A 356 12.94 5.55 9.71
CA CYS A 356 13.04 4.72 10.91
C CYS A 356 11.68 4.23 11.38
N VAL A 357 10.73 5.14 11.61
CA VAL A 357 9.44 4.87 12.29
C VAL A 357 8.29 5.58 11.56
N GLY A 358 8.10 5.30 10.28
CA GLY A 358 7.11 6.03 9.49
C GLY A 358 7.06 5.68 8.02
N THR A 359 6.67 6.66 7.20
CA THR A 359 6.51 6.55 5.75
C THR A 359 6.96 7.82 5.05
N VAL A 360 7.67 7.68 3.93
CA VAL A 360 7.98 8.75 2.98
C VAL A 360 7.23 8.47 1.68
N PHE A 361 6.43 9.42 1.23
CA PHE A 361 5.73 9.32 -0.05
C PHE A 361 6.57 9.98 -1.15
N TYR A 362 6.73 9.30 -2.28
CA TYR A 362 7.45 9.84 -3.45
C TYR A 362 6.48 10.32 -4.51
N SER A 363 5.54 9.46 -4.92
CA SER A 363 4.57 9.83 -5.94
C SER A 363 3.25 9.06 -5.85
N LEU A 364 2.20 9.66 -6.41
CA LEU A 364 0.91 9.02 -6.67
C LEU A 364 0.52 9.30 -8.11
N THR A 365 0.48 8.26 -8.93
CA THR A 365 0.15 8.34 -10.36
C THR A 365 -1.21 7.73 -10.62
N PHE A 366 -2.10 8.46 -11.26
CA PHE A 366 -3.41 7.99 -11.68
C PHE A 366 -3.40 7.74 -13.18
N TYR A 367 -3.87 6.57 -13.60
CA TYR A 367 -4.08 6.22 -15.01
C TYR A 367 -5.57 5.96 -15.25
N ARG A 368 -6.11 6.50 -16.34
CA ARG A 368 -7.41 6.08 -16.87
C ARG A 368 -7.26 4.72 -17.56
N ILE A 369 -8.07 3.74 -17.18
CA ILE A 369 -8.03 2.36 -17.69
C ILE A 369 -9.40 1.82 -18.08
#